data_AF-A0A9D3Z0F7-F1
#
_entry.id   AF-A0A9D3Z0F7-F1
#
_cell.length_a   1.000
_cell.length_b   1.000
_cell.length_c   1.000
_cell.angle_alpha   90.00
_cell.angle_beta   90.00
_cell.angle_gamma   90.00
#
_symmetry.space_group_name_H-M   'P 1'
#
loop_
_entity.id
_entity.type
_entity.pdbx_description
1 polymer ?
#
loop_
_entity_poly.entity_id
_entity_poly.type
_entity_poly.pdbx_seq_one_letter_code
_entity_poly.pdbx_strand_id
1 'polypeptide(L)' 'MLNDINERLSRARYFSVLSDSSTDCSTTDQECILVRFVDPDTNEPTTELASIQSLETPNADGITAAIKSGLK' A
#
# COMPACT_ATOMS: atom_id res chain seq x y z
N MET A 1 11.09 8.45 7.78
CA MET A 1 9.69 8.52 7.29
C MET A 1 9.09 7.13 7.16
N LEU A 2 9.67 6.18 6.42
CA LEU A 2 9.17 4.78 6.37
C LEU A 2 9.26 4.01 7.72
N ASN A 3 10.30 4.25 8.53
CA ASN A 3 10.45 3.61 9.84
C ASN A 3 9.29 3.93 10.82
N ASP A 4 8.64 5.08 10.65
CA ASP A 4 7.59 5.57 11.55
C ASP A 4 6.23 4.86 11.29
N ILE A 5 5.94 4.58 10.02
CA ILE A 5 4.70 3.89 9.62
C ILE A 5 4.70 2.44 10.12
N ASN A 6 5.82 1.72 9.99
CA ASN A 6 5.92 0.34 10.46
C ASN A 6 5.76 0.21 11.98
N GLU A 7 6.32 1.15 12.75
CA GLU A 7 6.16 1.19 14.20
C GLU A 7 4.70 1.45 14.59
N ARG A 8 4.03 2.42 13.95
CA ARG A 8 2.61 2.72 14.18
C ARG A 8 1.70 1.55 13.77
N LEU A 9 1.96 0.92 12.63
CA LEU A 9 1.22 -0.26 12.16
C LEU A 9 1.38 -1.47 13.07
N SER A 10 2.57 -1.68 13.64
CA SER A 10 2.81 -2.80 14.56
C SER A 10 1.97 -2.72 15.84
N ARG A 11 1.58 -1.51 16.23
CA ARG A 11 0.71 -1.21 17.39
C ARG A 11 -0.75 -1.03 17.00
N ALA A 12 -1.06 -0.85 15.72
CA ALA A 12 -2.42 -0.74 15.24
C ALA A 12 -3.14 -2.08 15.39
N ARG A 13 -4.32 -2.07 16.02
CA ARG A 13 -5.11 -3.30 16.25
C ARG A 13 -5.65 -3.89 14.94
N TYR A 14 -5.95 -3.03 13.97
CA TYR A 14 -6.49 -3.39 12.68
C TYR A 14 -5.91 -2.46 11.61
N PHE A 15 -5.61 -3.02 10.45
CA PHE A 15 -5.29 -2.27 9.25
C PHE A 15 -5.97 -2.91 8.03
N SER A 16 -6.11 -2.15 6.97
CA SER A 16 -6.50 -2.63 5.66
C SER A 16 -5.54 -2.10 4.61
N VAL A 17 -5.37 -2.86 3.55
CA VAL A 17 -4.61 -2.43 2.38
C VAL A 17 -5.60 -2.00 1.32
N LEU A 18 -5.40 -0.82 0.74
CA LEU A 18 -6.08 -0.38 -0.47
C LEU A 18 -5.10 -0.53 -1.63
N SER A 19 -5.56 -1.18 -2.67
CA SER A 19 -4.84 -1.38 -3.93
C SER A 19 -5.62 -0.63 -5.00
N ASP A 20 -4.98 0.33 -5.66
CA ASP A 20 -5.59 1.15 -6.70
C ASP A 20 -4.75 1.08 -7.98
N SER A 21 -5.29 0.41 -9.00
CA SER A 21 -4.63 0.22 -10.29
C SER A 21 -4.83 1.45 -11.18
N SER A 22 -3.76 1.91 -11.82
CA SER A 22 -3.80 3.00 -12.81
C SER A 22 -2.78 2.73 -13.92
N THR A 23 -2.97 3.33 -15.08
CA THR A 23 -2.01 3.26 -16.18
C THR A 23 -1.28 4.60 -16.29
N ASP A 24 0.05 4.58 -16.32
CA ASP A 24 0.84 5.80 -16.46
C ASP A 24 0.87 6.33 -17.91
N CYS A 25 1.50 7.49 -18.12
CA CYS A 25 1.61 8.10 -19.45
C CYS A 25 2.46 7.30 -20.45
N SER A 26 3.18 6.28 -19.99
CA SER A 26 3.96 5.34 -20.80
C SER A 26 3.19 4.06 -21.12
N THR A 27 1.89 3.99 -20.83
CA THR A 27 1.04 2.80 -20.96
C THR A 27 1.47 1.63 -20.07
N THR A 28 2.24 1.91 -19.02
CA THR A 28 2.62 0.90 -18.02
C THR A 28 1.57 0.89 -16.92
N ASP A 29 1.00 -0.27 -16.66
CA ASP A 29 0.10 -0.45 -15.52
C ASP A 29 0.89 -0.33 -14.21
N GLN A 30 0.31 0.37 -13.25
CA GLN A 30 0.86 0.61 -11.94
C GLN A 30 -0.16 0.28 -10.87
N GLU A 31 0.32 -0.19 -9.73
CA GLU A 31 -0.48 -0.47 -8.55
C GLU A 31 -0.04 0.46 -7.42
N CYS A 32 -0.96 1.32 -6.98
CA CYS A 32 -0.78 2.16 -5.81
C CYS A 32 -1.23 1.38 -4.57
N ILE A 33 -0.31 1.18 -3.63
CA ILE A 33 -0.56 0.40 -2.42
C ILE A 33 -0.59 1.37 -1.24
N LEU A 34 -1.76 1.48 -0.61
CA LEU A 34 -1.96 2.31 0.58
C LEU A 34 -2.32 1.44 1.78
N VAL A 35 -1.86 1.85 2.96
CA VAL A 35 -2.26 1.23 4.23
C VAL A 35 -3.17 2.18 4.99
N ARG A 36 -4.32 1.66 5.41
CA ARG A 36 -5.31 2.38 6.21
C ARG A 36 -5.43 1.74 7.57
N PHE A 37 -5.27 2.53 8.62
CA PHE A 37 -5.32 2.05 10.01
C PHE A 37 -5.84 3.17 10.91
N VAL A 38 -6.30 2.78 12.10
CA VAL A 38 -6.53 3.75 13.18
C VAL A 38 -5.19 3.96 13.87
N ASP A 39 -4.67 5.18 13.80
CA ASP A 39 -3.38 5.50 14.37
C ASP A 39 -3.41 5.32 15.90
N PRO A 40 -2.55 4.48 16.48
CA PRO A 40 -2.54 4.22 17.91
C PRO A 40 -2.15 5.44 18.76
N ASP A 41 -1.47 6.44 18.19
CA ASP A 41 -1.02 7.62 18.92
C ASP A 41 -2.07 8.73 18.95
N THR A 42 -2.84 8.85 17.86
CA THR A 42 -3.83 9.93 17.68
C THR A 42 -5.28 9.45 17.78
N ASN A 43 -5.52 8.15 17.67
CA ASN A 43 -6.85 7.52 17.49
C ASN A 43 -7.63 8.01 16.26
N GLU A 44 -6.94 8.56 15.26
CA GLU A 44 -7.58 9.05 14.04
C GLU A 44 -7.42 8.06 12.87
N PRO A 45 -8.39 7.99 11.94
CA PRO A 45 -8.25 7.25 10.70
C PRO A 45 -7.11 7.83 9.86
N THR A 46 -6.11 7.02 9.55
CA THR A 46 -4.94 7.42 8.78
C THR A 46 -4.84 6.58 7.52
N THR A 47 -4.44 7.21 6.40
CA THR A 47 -4.10 6.55 5.14
C THR A 47 -2.69 6.97 4.74
N GLU A 48 -1.79 6.01 4.62
CA GLU A 48 -0.39 6.24 4.22
C GLU A 48 -0.10 5.52 2.90
N LEU A 49 0.69 6.16 2.04
CA LEU A 49 1.22 5.51 0.84
C LEU A 49 2.33 4.54 1.24
N ALA A 50 2.16 3.26 0.95
CA ALA A 50 3.21 2.26 1.15
C ALA A 50 4.19 2.29 -0.02
N SER A 51 3.68 2.15 -1.24
CA SER A 51 4.47 2.22 -2.47
C SER A 51 3.60 2.33 -3.72
N ILE A 52 4.26 2.60 -4.86
CA ILE A 52 3.70 2.48 -6.20
C ILE A 52 4.56 1.45 -6.93
N GLN A 53 3.95 0.39 -7.45
CA GLN A 53 4.64 -0.70 -8.14
C GLN A 53 4.24 -0.72 -9.61
N SER A 54 5.20 -0.81 -10.52
CA SER A 54 4.90 -1.15 -11.92
C SER A 54 4.44 -2.60 -12.01
N LEU A 55 3.36 -2.84 -12.76
CA LEU A 55 2.83 -4.16 -13.03
C LEU A 55 3.42 -4.71 -14.32
N GLU A 56 4.17 -5.81 -14.23
CA GLU A 56 4.60 -6.56 -15.41
C GLU A 56 3.42 -7.29 -16.06
N THR A 57 2.43 -7.69 -15.26
CA THR A 57 1.21 -8.36 -15.72
C THR A 57 -0.02 -7.84 -14.97
N PRO A 58 -1.04 -7.27 -15.64
CA PRO A 58 -2.24 -6.72 -15.00
C PRO A 58 -3.29 -7.81 -14.77
N ASN A 59 -2.88 -8.89 -14.11
CA ASN A 59 -3.76 -9.99 -13.72
C ASN A 59 -3.71 -10.18 -12.19
N ALA A 60 -4.55 -11.08 -11.67
CA ALA A 60 -4.64 -11.31 -10.23
C ALA A 60 -3.30 -11.71 -9.58
N ASP A 61 -2.46 -12.47 -10.30
CA ASP A 61 -1.15 -12.89 -9.79
C ASP A 61 -0.17 -11.72 -9.74
N GLY A 62 -0.14 -10.90 -10.79
CA GLY A 62 0.69 -9.70 -10.86
C GLY A 62 0.32 -8.66 -9.80
N ILE A 63 -0.98 -8.40 -9.61
CA ILE A 63 -1.48 -7.51 -8.55
C ILE A 63 -1.11 -8.05 -7.16
N THR A 64 -1.31 -9.36 -6.93
CA THR A 64 -0.95 -9.97 -5.64
C THR A 64 0.56 -9.91 -5.37
N ALA A 65 1.38 -10.10 -6.41
CA ALA A 65 2.83 -9.97 -6.30
C ALA A 65 3.25 -8.52 -6.00
N ALA A 66 2.64 -7.54 -6.66
CA ALA A 66 2.87 -6.12 -6.41
C ALA A 66 2.53 -5.73 -4.97
N ILE A 67 1.34 -6.11 -4.46
CA ILE A 67 0.94 -5.87 -3.07
C ILE A 67 1.97 -6.47 -2.10
N LYS A 68 2.38 -7.73 -2.30
CA LYS A 68 3.38 -8.38 -1.44
C LYS A 68 4.75 -7.72 -1.51
N SER A 69 5.15 -7.19 -2.66
CA SER A 69 6.41 -6.48 -2.85
C SER A 69 6.39 -5.13 -2.16
N GLY A 70 5.29 -4.39 -2.32
CA GLY A 70 5.13 -3.02 -1.85
C GLY A 70 4.85 -2.86 -0.34
N LEU A 71 4.66 -3.97 0.39
CA LEU A 71 4.47 -4.01 1.83
C LEU A 71 5.69 -4.58 2.60
N LYS A 72 6.80 -4.85 1.91
CA LYS A 72 8.07 -5.27 2.55
C LYS A 72 8.85 -4.07 3.06
#